data_AF-A0A4Q9DYT4-F1
#
_entry.id   AF-A0A4Q9DYT4-F1
#
_cell.length_a   1.000
_cell.length_b   1.000
_cell.length_c   1.000
_cell.angle_alpha   90.00
_cell.angle_beta   90.00
_cell.angle_gamma   90.00
#
_symmetry.space_group_name_H-M   'P 1'
#
loop_
_entity.id
_entity.type
_entity.pdbx_description
1 polymer ?
#
loop_
_entity_poly.entity_id
_entity_poly.type
_entity_poly.pdbx_seq_one_letter_code
_entity_poly.pdbx_strand_id
1 'polypeptide(L)'
;MPYVLKHKTTSQLYSCLMKNNYNLVYYGVKYWDWEDEANKEAAEFLGGQGAEDSAEWEVFRMEENRIKLCNVKLKSNPALIVSLTEEDQLRVQPRP
;
A
#
# COMPACT_ATOMS: atom_id res chain seq x y z
N MET A 1 8.31 11.39 6.34
CA MET A 1 6.98 10.80 6.61
C MET A 1 6.49 10.24 5.29
N PRO A 2 6.26 8.93 5.19
CA PRO A 2 6.02 8.28 3.92
C PRO A 2 4.60 8.48 3.37
N TYR A 3 4.44 8.14 2.11
CA TYR A 3 3.21 8.20 1.34
C TYR A 3 2.90 6.81 0.81
N VAL A 4 1.64 6.41 0.90
CA VAL A 4 1.13 5.11 0.44
C VAL A 4 0.04 5.32 -0.60
N LEU A 5 -0.31 4.28 -1.35
CA LEU A 5 -1.49 4.31 -2.21
C LEU A 5 -2.71 3.82 -1.43
N LYS A 6 -3.76 4.64 -1.41
CA LYS A 6 -5.06 4.33 -0.83
C LYS A 6 -6.12 4.31 -1.94
N HIS A 7 -6.99 3.32 -1.92
CA HIS A 7 -8.14 3.24 -2.81
C HIS A 7 -9.23 4.20 -2.34
N LYS A 8 -9.71 5.08 -3.22
CA LYS A 8 -10.73 6.10 -2.93
C LYS A 8 -12.02 5.48 -2.40
N THR A 9 -12.48 4.41 -3.03
CA THR A 9 -13.80 3.81 -2.77
C THR A 9 -13.82 2.88 -1.57
N THR A 10 -12.76 2.09 -1.37
CA THR A 10 -12.72 1.01 -0.37
C THR A 10 -11.79 1.33 0.79
N SER A 11 -11.07 2.45 0.71
CA SER A 11 -10.00 2.80 1.64
C SER A 11 -8.92 1.73 1.78
N GLN A 12 -8.80 0.82 0.81
CA GLN A 12 -7.78 -0.23 0.76
C GLN A 12 -6.40 0.38 0.54
N LEU A 13 -5.37 -0.16 1.19
CA LEU A 13 -3.97 0.19 0.92
C LEU A 13 -3.38 -0.74 -0.12
N TYR A 14 -2.66 -0.16 -1.09
CA TYR A 14 -2.03 -0.95 -2.15
C TYR A 14 -0.90 -1.80 -1.56
N SER A 15 -1.05 -3.11 -1.68
CA SER A 15 -0.08 -4.08 -1.20
C SER A 15 0.42 -4.95 -2.34
N CYS A 16 1.72 -5.21 -2.34
CA CYS A 16 2.40 -5.97 -3.38
C CYS A 16 3.60 -6.73 -2.82
N LEU A 17 4.13 -7.65 -3.63
CA LEU A 17 5.41 -8.29 -3.34
C LEU A 17 6.52 -7.25 -3.51
N MET A 18 7.24 -6.99 -2.41
CA MET A 18 8.39 -6.10 -2.37
C MET A 18 9.61 -6.89 -1.93
N LYS A 19 10.80 -6.37 -2.21
CA LYS A 19 12.06 -6.97 -1.81
C LYS A 19 12.77 -6.06 -0.83
N ASN A 20 13.25 -6.60 0.28
CA ASN A 20 14.02 -5.80 1.24
C ASN A 20 15.52 -5.74 0.85
N ASN A 21 16.30 -4.96 1.60
CA ASN A 21 17.76 -4.85 1.42
C ASN A 21 18.51 -6.20 1.57
N TYR A 22 17.89 -7.20 2.18
CA TYR A 22 18.43 -8.55 2.32
C TYR A 22 18.00 -9.49 1.19
N ASN A 23 17.44 -8.96 0.11
CA ASN A 23 16.96 -9.73 -1.03
C ASN A 23 15.80 -10.69 -0.69
N LEU A 24 15.14 -10.52 0.46
CA LEU A 24 13.98 -11.30 0.86
C LEU A 24 12.72 -10.66 0.28
N VAL A 25 11.94 -11.48 -0.43
CA VAL A 25 10.63 -11.08 -0.94
C VAL A 25 9.62 -11.16 0.18
N TYR A 26 8.87 -10.09 0.39
CA TYR A 26 7.82 -9.99 1.39
C TYR A 26 6.60 -9.29 0.79
N TYR A 27 5.41 -9.62 1.29
CA TYR A 27 4.18 -8.94 0.88
C TYR A 27 3.89 -7.79 1.84
N GLY A 28 3.86 -6.57 1.32
CA GLY A 28 3.76 -5.36 2.12
C GLY A 28 3.07 -4.22 1.38
N VAL A 29 2.81 -3.13 2.10
CA VAL A 29 2.22 -1.92 1.51
C VAL A 29 3.31 -1.12 0.79
N LYS A 30 3.07 -0.74 -0.46
CA LYS A 30 3.98 0.12 -1.22
C LYS A 30 3.96 1.53 -0.64
N TYR A 31 5.14 2.09 -0.44
CA TYR A 31 5.30 3.45 0.03
C TYR A 31 6.44 4.19 -0.69
N TRP A 32 6.41 5.52 -0.55
CA TRP A 32 7.42 6.48 -1.00
C TRP A 32 7.77 7.42 0.14
N ASP A 33 9.00 7.91 0.16
CA ASP A 33 9.45 8.87 1.19
C ASP A 33 8.91 10.29 0.93
N TRP A 34 8.65 10.63 -0.33
CA TRP A 34 8.29 11.97 -0.78
C TRP A 34 6.98 11.99 -1.57
N GLU A 35 6.19 13.04 -1.38
CA GLU A 35 4.88 13.21 -2.02
C GLU A 35 4.98 13.39 -3.53
N ASP A 36 5.97 14.17 -3.99
CA ASP A 36 6.19 14.47 -5.40
C ASP A 36 6.57 13.20 -6.17
N GLU A 37 7.45 12.36 -5.60
CA GLU A 37 7.77 11.04 -6.15
C GLU A 37 6.55 10.14 -6.16
N ALA A 38 5.81 10.07 -5.05
CA ALA A 38 4.59 9.27 -4.98
C ALA A 38 3.59 9.66 -6.08
N ASN A 39 3.34 10.95 -6.30
CA ASN A 39 2.39 11.39 -7.32
C ASN A 39 2.87 11.13 -8.75
N LYS A 40 4.17 11.28 -9.01
CA LYS A 40 4.76 11.03 -10.34
C LYS A 40 4.82 9.54 -10.66
N GLU A 41 5.27 8.74 -9.72
CA GLU A 41 5.51 7.31 -9.92
C GLU A 41 4.26 6.45 -9.68
N ALA A 42 3.26 6.92 -8.92
CA ALA A 42 2.07 6.14 -8.61
C ALA A 42 1.38 5.60 -9.87
N ALA A 43 1.14 6.47 -10.85
CA ALA A 43 0.46 6.09 -12.09
C ALA A 43 1.27 5.06 -12.89
N GLU A 44 2.58 5.25 -13.01
CA GLU A 44 3.47 4.33 -13.72
C GLU A 44 3.59 2.99 -12.98
N PHE A 45 3.73 3.01 -11.65
CA PHE A 45 3.80 1.83 -10.81
C PHE A 45 2.51 1.01 -10.88
N LEU A 46 1.34 1.67 -10.79
CA LEU A 46 0.04 1.01 -10.93
C LEU A 46 -0.14 0.38 -12.31
N GLY A 47 0.26 1.09 -13.37
CA GLY A 47 0.27 0.58 -14.74
C GLY A 47 1.17 -0.64 -14.90
N GLY A 48 2.39 -0.61 -14.35
CA GLY A 48 3.33 -1.74 -14.38
C GLY A 48 2.84 -2.97 -13.61
N GLN A 49 1.99 -2.77 -12.59
CA GLN A 49 1.38 -3.85 -11.82
C GLN A 49 0.08 -4.39 -12.42
N GLY A 50 -0.40 -3.81 -13.53
CA GLY A 50 -1.67 -4.19 -14.17
C GLY A 50 -2.90 -3.79 -13.35
N ALA A 51 -2.80 -2.75 -12.51
CA ALA A 51 -3.95 -2.21 -11.80
C ALA A 51 -4.79 -1.36 -12.76
N GLU A 52 -5.83 -1.95 -13.36
CA GLU A 52 -6.76 -1.30 -14.30
C GLU A 52 -7.39 -0.03 -13.70
N ASP A 53 -7.58 0.00 -12.38
CA ASP A 53 -8.20 1.11 -11.66
C ASP A 53 -7.19 2.15 -11.16
N SER A 54 -6.15 2.47 -11.93
CA SER A 54 -5.08 3.38 -11.47
C SER A 54 -5.61 4.74 -11.00
N ALA A 55 -6.74 5.20 -11.56
CA ALA A 55 -7.43 6.43 -11.20
C ALA A 55 -8.20 6.36 -9.86
N GLU A 56 -8.53 5.16 -9.38
CA GLU A 56 -9.17 4.95 -8.09
C GLU A 56 -8.18 4.98 -6.92
N TRP A 57 -6.87 4.92 -7.19
CA TRP A 57 -5.85 5.05 -6.17
C TRP A 57 -5.42 6.51 -6.02
N GLU A 58 -5.25 6.95 -4.78
CA GLU A 58 -4.71 8.26 -4.41
C GLU A 58 -3.51 8.11 -3.50
N VAL A 59 -2.61 9.09 -3.57
CA VAL A 59 -1.47 9.20 -2.66
C VAL A 59 -1.98 9.67 -1.31
N PHE A 60 -1.79 8.84 -0.29
CA PHE A 60 -2.21 9.10 1.08
C PHE A 60 -1.00 9.18 2.01
N ARG A 61 -0.89 10.26 2.76
CA ARG A 61 0.18 10.44 3.75
C ARG A 61 -0.05 9.53 4.95
N MET A 62 0.93 8.69 5.28
CA MET A 62 0.83 7.76 6.39
C MET A 62 2.11 7.76 7.23
N GLU A 63 1.97 7.56 8.54
CA GLU A 63 3.13 7.44 9.41
C GLU A 63 3.89 6.13 9.14
N GLU A 64 5.23 6.17 9.19
CA GLU A 64 6.07 5.00 8.98
C GLU A 64 5.74 3.85 9.95
N ASN A 65 5.43 4.18 11.21
CA ASN A 65 5.00 3.21 12.21
C ASN A 65 3.73 2.46 11.79
N ARG A 66 2.79 3.15 11.12
CA ARG A 66 1.56 2.52 10.60
C ARG A 66 1.86 1.59 9.43
N ILE A 67 2.77 1.96 8.54
CA ILE A 67 3.21 1.10 7.43
C ILE A 67 3.87 -0.18 7.96
N LYS A 68 4.73 -0.06 8.98
CA LYS A 68 5.32 -1.23 9.66
C LYS A 68 4.23 -2.12 10.26
N LEU A 69 3.22 -1.53 10.91
CA LEU A 69 2.06 -2.27 11.42
C LEU A 69 1.30 -2.98 10.28
N CYS A 70 1.07 -2.33 9.13
CA CYS A 70 0.46 -2.97 7.96
C CYS A 70 1.24 -4.21 7.52
N ASN A 71 2.56 -4.11 7.39
CA ASN A 71 3.40 -5.22 6.97
C ASN A 71 3.37 -6.38 7.99
N VAL A 72 3.39 -6.07 9.29
CA VAL A 72 3.22 -7.07 10.37
C VAL A 72 1.85 -7.74 10.29
N LYS A 73 0.80 -6.97 10.03
CA LYS A 73 -0.59 -7.43 9.90
C LYS A 73 -0.80 -8.31 8.66
N LEU A 74 -0.14 -7.98 7.54
CA LEU A 74 -0.14 -8.76 6.30
C LEU A 74 0.61 -10.10 6.48
N LYS A 75 1.58 -10.18 7.39
CA LYS A 75 2.38 -11.39 7.65
C LYS A 75 3.00 -11.99 6.38
N SER A 76 3.36 -11.14 5.40
CA SER A 76 3.79 -11.55 4.06
C SER A 76 2.81 -12.45 3.30
N ASN A 77 1.52 -12.46 3.65
CA ASN A 77 0.51 -13.25 2.96
C ASN A 77 -0.15 -12.42 1.84
N PRO A 78 -0.01 -12.80 0.56
CA PRO A 78 -0.66 -12.12 -0.56
C PRO A 78 -2.20 -12.28 -0.57
N ALA A 79 -2.71 -13.26 0.19
CA ALA A 79 -4.14 -13.46 0.41
C ALA A 79 -4.74 -12.46 1.41
N LEU A 80 -3.94 -11.57 2.03
CA LEU A 80 -4.42 -10.56 2.95
C LEU A 80 -4.27 -9.17 2.33
N ILE A 81 -5.23 -8.31 2.63
CA ILE A 81 -5.25 -6.90 2.23
C ILE A 81 -5.52 -6.05 3.47
N VAL A 82 -4.95 -4.85 3.50
CA VAL A 82 -5.17 -3.87 4.58
C VAL A 82 -6.06 -2.77 4.03
N SER A 83 -7.07 -2.37 4.79
CA SER A 83 -7.94 -1.24 4.49
C SER A 83 -8.03 -0.32 5.71
N LEU A 84 -8.16 0.97 5.46
CA LEU A 84 -8.41 1.98 6.47
C LEU A 84 -9.91 2.07 6.75
N THR A 85 -10.30 2.10 8.02
CA THR A 85 -11.67 2.43 8.42
C THR A 85 -11.87 3.94 8.44
N GLU A 86 -13.13 4.39 8.54
CA GLU A 86 -13.49 5.82 8.70
C GLU A 86 -12.85 6.46 9.94
N GLU A 87 -12.55 5.64 10.96
CA GLU A 87 -11.84 6.02 12.19
C GLU A 87 -10.30 5.95 12.06
N ASP A 88 -9.77 5.87 10.83
CA ASP A 88 -8.34 5.76 10.54
C ASP A 88 -7.66 4.50 11.15
N GLN A 89 -8.45 3.47 11.47
CA GLN A 89 -7.91 2.20 11.98
C GLN A 89 -7.54 1.23 10.86
N LEU A 90 -6.48 0.45 11.08
CA LEU A 90 -6.01 -0.57 10.14
C LEU A 90 -6.85 -1.86 10.28
N ARG A 91 -7.66 -2.15 9.26
CA ARG A 91 -8.43 -3.39 9.13
C ARG A 91 -7.74 -4.33 8.15
N VAL A 92 -7.62 -5.60 8.52
CA VAL A 92 -7.06 -6.65 7.64
C VAL A 92 -8.19 -7.58 7.26
N GLN A 93 -8.28 -7.91 5.98
CA GLN A 93 -9.26 -8.85 5.47
C GLN A 93 -8.65 -9.72 4.38
N PRO A 94 -9.21 -10.91 4.12
CA PRO A 94 -8.78 -11.71 2.99
C PRO A 94 -9.07 -10.99 1.66
N ARG A 95 -8.18 -11.18 0.68
CA ARG A 95 -8.36 -10.70 -0.68
C ARG A 95 -9.55 -11.46 -1.30
N PRO A 96 -10.52 -10.76 -1.91
CA PRO A 96 -11.66 -11.39 -2.57
C PRO A 96 -11.24 -12.19 -3.81
#